data_AF-A0A2V9IYC2-F1
#
_entry.id   AF-A0A2V9IYC2-F1
#
_cell.length_a   1.000
_cell.length_b   1.000
_cell.length_c   1.000
_cell.angle_alpha   90.00
_cell.angle_beta   90.00
_cell.angle_gamma   90.00
#
_symmetry.space_group_name_H-M   'P 1'
#
loop_
_entity.id
_entity.type
_entity.pdbx_description
1 polymer ?
#
loop_
_entity_poly.entity_id
_entity_poly.type
_entity_poly.pdbx_seq_one_letter_code
_entity_poly.pdbx_strand_id
1 'polypeptide(L)'
;MNAEFGSGVTAINVITKSGTNRYHGELHEFIRNNHLDAATFFTNLQGAKLPKYRQNSFGAAFGGPIKKDKLMFFANYEGMRVRESTAGYEGVPPASVFNGDFNDPSIAATIYNPFKYDPVTGLRQPFPGNKIPLGPTTLCAPRPTCIDPVSMAFLQKWVARPNAIIDGEPVVTGNIRNVLNSNQYNVRMDFLKSTTATIYGRYTHSDSPQTNLGIQSLEGQENPYSSQNVALHWTQVLKPTLVNDFMVSYTRPGWALTRLTNNGDVAQQIGVKNTSGFPGGATFEGPYDYNLNLPSEYLLHAAENNYQAKDDLSYVRGRHTLKFGMEARQKRLYYNTSDYDTGDFEFDNVFSQACPQGNGTCASLIGNPGGNMMADVLMGTTIESLLIISPVYDGYQTYYGGYAQDSWRASSRLTLNFGLRYEYWHPWLVPRNTTAQWDGKNGNVVYPLKNPLDYLDNSKCLGECAPLNPGVPREGYRTGNLDFAPRLGLAYQITPKTVFRAAGGYRFLLSLWAICFLRRLPRVFPSPILGHPSGSFHPTCPRRRSTNGPPACKGALAHFGPWKPTTWAPIPSMSICSWTSIPRTCPPASMRG
;
A
#
# COMPACT_ATOMS: atom_id res chain seq x y z
N MET A 1 17.24 -22.93 12.16
CA MET A 1 17.27 -21.51 11.76
C MET A 1 18.63 -20.95 12.14
N ASN A 2 19.37 -20.35 11.20
CA ASN A 2 20.74 -19.83 11.43
C ASN A 2 20.68 -18.40 11.96
N ALA A 3 21.52 -18.03 12.93
CA ALA A 3 21.60 -16.69 13.54
C ALA A 3 22.08 -15.59 12.56
N GLU A 4 22.73 -16.03 11.49
CA GLU A 4 23.27 -15.21 10.38
C GLU A 4 22.21 -14.35 9.67
N PHE A 5 20.95 -14.81 9.63
CA PHE A 5 19.85 -14.06 9.03
C PHE A 5 19.14 -13.20 10.08
N GLY A 6 19.08 -11.88 9.87
CA GLY A 6 18.36 -10.94 10.74
C GLY A 6 16.89 -10.80 10.41
N SER A 7 16.33 -9.61 10.68
CA SER A 7 14.96 -9.24 10.33
C SER A 7 14.72 -9.26 8.80
N GLY A 8 13.97 -10.27 8.36
CA GLY A 8 13.48 -10.45 6.99
C GLY A 8 12.62 -11.71 6.94
N VAL A 9 11.36 -11.60 6.52
CA VAL A 9 10.41 -12.73 6.49
C VAL A 9 10.80 -13.76 5.42
N THR A 10 11.69 -13.38 4.49
CA THR A 10 12.24 -14.20 3.41
C THR A 10 13.69 -13.78 3.16
N ALA A 11 14.63 -14.73 3.15
CA ALA A 11 16.01 -14.49 2.73
C ALA A 11 16.12 -14.84 1.24
N ILE A 12 16.09 -13.84 0.37
CA ILE A 12 16.38 -14.01 -1.06
C ILE A 12 17.86 -13.71 -1.27
N ASN A 13 18.62 -14.70 -1.73
CA ASN A 13 20.02 -14.51 -2.09
C ASN A 13 20.13 -14.45 -3.62
N VAL A 14 20.53 -13.28 -4.13
CA VAL A 14 20.74 -13.07 -5.57
C VAL A 14 22.25 -13.08 -5.82
N ILE A 15 22.72 -14.13 -6.50
CA ILE A 15 24.13 -14.31 -6.84
C ILE A 15 24.32 -13.95 -8.31
N THR A 16 25.18 -12.99 -8.59
CA THR A 16 25.57 -12.65 -9.97
C THR A 16 26.67 -13.58 -10.47
N LYS A 17 26.64 -13.93 -11.77
CA LYS A 17 27.74 -14.68 -12.41
C LYS A 17 29.08 -13.97 -12.17
N SER A 18 30.15 -14.73 -11.94
CA SER A 18 31.51 -14.21 -11.80
C SER A 18 32.21 -14.13 -13.15
N GLY A 19 33.29 -13.36 -13.23
CA GLY A 19 34.20 -13.41 -14.37
C GLY A 19 34.87 -14.77 -14.52
N THR A 20 35.39 -15.05 -15.71
CA THR A 20 36.01 -16.34 -16.05
C THR A 20 37.39 -16.19 -16.67
N ASN A 21 38.17 -17.26 -16.68
CA ASN A 21 39.53 -17.28 -17.25
C ASN A 21 39.57 -17.49 -18.78
N ARG A 22 38.40 -17.58 -19.42
CA ARG A 22 38.25 -17.73 -20.86
C ARG A 22 37.17 -16.76 -21.31
N TYR A 23 37.36 -16.13 -22.46
CA TYR A 23 36.29 -15.33 -23.04
C TYR A 23 35.12 -16.22 -23.40
N HIS A 24 33.93 -15.87 -22.92
CA HIS A 24 32.68 -16.45 -23.37
C HIS A 24 31.58 -15.38 -23.33
N GLY A 25 30.60 -15.53 -24.20
CA GLY A 25 29.42 -14.69 -24.20
C GLY A 25 28.18 -15.51 -24.53
N GLU A 26 27.03 -14.95 -24.17
CA GLU A 26 25.72 -15.47 -24.54
C GLU A 26 24.85 -14.32 -25.04
N LEU A 27 24.07 -14.60 -26.07
CA LEU A 27 22.97 -13.75 -26.53
C LEU A 27 21.70 -14.58 -26.39
N HIS A 28 20.63 -13.96 -25.90
CA HIS A 28 19.33 -14.62 -25.83
C HIS A 28 18.22 -13.64 -26.19
N GLU A 29 17.14 -14.19 -26.71
CA GLU A 29 15.89 -13.50 -27.01
C GLU A 29 14.75 -14.47 -26.67
N PHE A 30 13.74 -13.95 -26.00
CA PHE A 30 12.50 -14.63 -25.73
C PHE A 30 11.35 -13.73 -26.20
N ILE A 31 10.60 -14.23 -27.18
CA ILE A 31 9.44 -13.55 -27.74
C ILE A 31 8.19 -14.32 -27.33
N ARG A 32 7.22 -13.60 -26.78
CA ARG A 32 5.85 -14.07 -26.60
C ARG A 32 4.90 -13.09 -27.25
N ASN A 33 3.98 -13.61 -28.04
CA ASN A 33 3.10 -12.80 -28.88
C ASN A 33 1.73 -13.46 -28.98
N ASN A 34 0.66 -12.66 -28.84
CA ASN A 34 -0.72 -13.10 -29.00
C ASN A 34 -1.03 -13.78 -30.36
N HIS A 35 -0.19 -13.60 -31.38
CA HIS A 35 -0.30 -14.31 -32.66
C HIS A 35 0.21 -15.76 -32.62
N LEU A 36 1.06 -16.10 -31.65
CA LEU A 36 1.64 -17.43 -31.44
C LEU A 36 1.02 -18.14 -30.22
N ASP A 37 0.40 -17.38 -29.31
CA ASP A 37 -0.26 -17.91 -28.12
C ASP A 37 -1.56 -18.67 -28.48
N ALA A 38 -1.82 -19.77 -27.77
CA ALA A 38 -3.10 -20.47 -27.83
C ALA A 38 -4.14 -19.79 -26.93
N ALA A 39 -5.39 -19.72 -27.40
CA ALA A 39 -6.51 -19.26 -26.59
C ALA A 39 -6.85 -20.27 -25.49
N THR A 40 -7.21 -19.76 -24.31
CA THR A 40 -7.70 -20.61 -23.21
C THR A 40 -9.04 -21.25 -23.58
N PHE A 41 -9.41 -22.34 -22.89
CA PHE A 41 -10.71 -23.01 -23.08
C PHE A 41 -11.89 -22.02 -23.04
N PHE A 42 -11.89 -21.11 -22.06
CA PHE A 42 -12.97 -20.13 -21.88
C PHE A 42 -12.96 -19.05 -22.97
N THR A 43 -11.78 -18.57 -23.39
CA THR A 43 -11.65 -17.62 -24.51
C THR A 43 -12.19 -18.22 -25.82
N ASN A 44 -11.88 -19.50 -26.09
CA ASN A 44 -12.40 -20.23 -27.24
C ASN A 44 -13.91 -20.48 -27.15
N LEU A 45 -14.41 -20.86 -25.98
CA LEU A 45 -15.83 -21.10 -25.74
C LEU A 45 -16.68 -19.86 -26.04
N GLN A 46 -16.15 -18.67 -25.75
CA GLN A 46 -16.82 -17.39 -26.01
C GLN A 46 -16.59 -16.84 -27.43
N GLY A 47 -15.77 -17.51 -28.26
CA GLY A 47 -15.38 -16.98 -29.57
C GLY A 47 -14.61 -15.66 -29.50
N ALA A 48 -14.03 -15.34 -28.34
CA ALA A 48 -13.36 -14.06 -28.08
C ALA A 48 -11.98 -14.05 -28.74
N LYS A 49 -11.57 -12.88 -29.27
CA LYS A 49 -10.20 -12.69 -29.77
C LYS A 49 -9.23 -12.60 -28.60
N LEU A 50 -8.05 -13.20 -28.77
CA LEU A 50 -6.95 -13.05 -27.82
C LEU A 50 -6.59 -11.58 -27.61
N PRO A 51 -6.44 -11.10 -26.36
CA PRO A 51 -5.95 -9.75 -26.07
C PRO A 51 -4.58 -9.51 -26.72
N LYS A 52 -4.27 -8.27 -27.07
CA LYS A 52 -2.95 -7.97 -27.64
C LYS A 52 -1.91 -8.07 -26.52
N TYR A 53 -0.96 -8.97 -26.70
CA TYR A 53 0.14 -9.17 -25.77
C TYR A 53 1.42 -9.38 -26.58
N ARG A 54 2.42 -8.54 -26.34
CA ARG A 54 3.74 -8.65 -26.95
C ARG A 54 4.78 -8.45 -25.87
N GLN A 55 5.57 -9.48 -25.62
CA GLN A 55 6.68 -9.48 -24.70
C GLN A 55 7.94 -9.86 -25.46
N ASN A 56 8.96 -9.00 -25.40
CA ASN A 56 10.30 -9.30 -25.86
C ASN A 56 11.25 -9.19 -24.65
N SER A 57 11.95 -10.26 -24.34
CA SER A 57 12.95 -10.32 -23.28
C SER A 57 14.27 -10.76 -23.89
N PHE A 58 15.21 -9.84 -23.97
CA PHE A 58 16.48 -10.05 -24.64
C PHE A 58 17.63 -9.63 -23.77
N GLY A 59 18.79 -10.20 -24.05
CA GLY A 59 19.97 -9.83 -23.30
C GLY A 59 21.23 -10.39 -23.88
N ALA A 60 22.32 -9.83 -23.40
CA ALA A 60 23.66 -10.22 -23.72
C ALA A 60 24.45 -10.32 -22.42
N ALA A 61 25.27 -11.35 -22.29
CA ALA A 61 26.28 -11.40 -21.26
C ALA A 61 27.63 -11.75 -21.85
N PHE A 62 28.69 -11.16 -21.30
CA PHE A 62 30.05 -11.39 -21.72
C PHE A 62 30.98 -11.37 -20.51
N GLY A 63 31.92 -12.29 -20.48
CA GLY A 63 32.90 -12.38 -19.41
C GLY A 63 34.22 -12.94 -19.89
N GLY A 64 35.27 -12.66 -19.13
CA GLY A 64 36.60 -13.14 -19.42
C GLY A 64 37.68 -12.53 -18.54
N PRO A 65 38.95 -12.86 -18.80
CA PRO A 65 40.07 -12.37 -18.02
C PRO A 65 40.57 -11.02 -18.55
N ILE A 66 40.75 -10.03 -17.67
CA ILE A 66 41.63 -8.87 -17.94
C ILE A 66 43.08 -9.30 -17.75
N LYS A 67 43.33 -10.06 -16.68
CA LYS A 67 44.60 -10.75 -16.40
C LYS A 67 44.27 -12.16 -15.92
N LYS A 68 44.65 -13.17 -16.72
CA LYS A 68 44.41 -14.58 -16.39
C LYS A 68 44.83 -14.89 -14.96
N ASP A 69 43.98 -15.61 -14.24
CA ASP A 69 44.17 -16.07 -12.87
C ASP A 69 44.35 -14.95 -11.82
N LYS A 70 44.08 -13.68 -12.19
CA LYS A 70 44.20 -12.54 -11.27
C LYS A 70 43.02 -11.60 -11.33
N LEU A 71 42.59 -11.17 -12.52
CA LEU A 71 41.56 -10.16 -12.68
C LEU A 71 40.64 -10.58 -13.81
N MET A 72 39.37 -10.81 -13.49
CA MET A 72 38.33 -11.22 -14.42
C MET A 72 37.16 -10.24 -14.34
N PHE A 73 36.39 -10.15 -15.42
CA PHE A 73 35.19 -9.33 -15.47
C PHE A 73 34.00 -10.14 -15.99
N PHE A 74 32.82 -9.69 -15.62
CA PHE A 74 31.55 -10.12 -16.16
C PHE A 74 30.66 -8.89 -16.36
N ALA A 75 29.99 -8.81 -17.50
CA ALA A 75 29.00 -7.79 -17.77
C ALA A 75 27.76 -8.43 -18.39
N ASN A 76 26.57 -7.96 -18.01
CA ASN A 76 25.34 -8.30 -18.70
C ASN A 76 24.46 -7.08 -18.94
N TYR A 77 23.60 -7.22 -19.93
CA TYR A 77 22.47 -6.35 -20.21
C TYR A 77 21.24 -7.22 -20.42
N GLU A 78 20.15 -6.85 -19.77
CA GLU A 78 18.83 -7.46 -19.95
C GLU A 78 17.81 -6.36 -20.26
N GLY A 79 17.01 -6.59 -21.29
CA GLY A 79 15.95 -5.69 -21.74
C GLY A 79 14.63 -6.45 -21.79
N MET A 80 13.61 -5.90 -21.12
CA MET A 80 12.24 -6.39 -21.20
C MET A 80 11.33 -5.31 -21.80
N ARG A 81 10.54 -5.68 -22.79
CA ARG A 81 9.54 -4.83 -23.42
C ARG A 81 8.22 -5.54 -23.36
N VAL A 82 7.25 -4.97 -22.65
CA VAL A 82 5.87 -5.47 -22.64
C VAL A 82 4.97 -4.41 -23.25
N ARG A 83 4.12 -4.85 -24.17
CA ARG A 83 2.98 -4.10 -24.70
C ARG A 83 1.77 -5.00 -24.53
N GLU A 84 0.92 -4.63 -23.60
CA GLU A 84 -0.29 -5.36 -23.27
C GLU A 84 -1.49 -4.47 -23.50
N SER A 85 -2.57 -5.07 -23.99
CA SER A 85 -3.85 -4.42 -24.11
C SER A 85 -4.95 -5.41 -23.78
N THR A 86 -5.78 -5.02 -22.82
CA THR A 86 -6.90 -5.83 -22.34
C THR A 86 -8.18 -5.06 -22.55
N ALA A 87 -9.21 -5.74 -23.03
CA ALA A 87 -10.54 -5.16 -23.12
C ALA A 87 -11.08 -4.96 -21.71
N GLY A 88 -11.55 -3.76 -21.43
CA GLY A 88 -12.18 -3.40 -20.16
C GLY A 88 -13.46 -2.63 -20.41
N TYR A 89 -14.28 -2.54 -19.38
CA TYR A 89 -15.41 -1.64 -19.34
C TYR A 89 -15.57 -1.07 -17.94
N GLU A 90 -16.14 0.11 -17.86
CA GLU A 90 -16.42 0.81 -16.62
C GLU A 90 -17.84 1.37 -16.66
N GLY A 91 -18.55 1.29 -15.54
CA GLY A 91 -19.84 1.96 -15.38
C GLY A 91 -19.65 3.46 -15.50
N VAL A 92 -20.46 4.12 -16.31
CA VAL A 92 -20.46 5.59 -16.46
C VAL A 92 -21.89 6.09 -16.42
N PRO A 93 -22.12 7.36 -16.02
CA PRO A 93 -23.48 7.88 -15.94
C PRO A 93 -24.23 7.74 -17.28
N PRO A 94 -25.54 7.43 -17.26
CA PRO A 94 -26.33 7.39 -18.49
C PRO A 94 -26.34 8.76 -19.17
N ALA A 95 -26.53 8.78 -20.49
CA ALA A 95 -26.51 10.00 -21.28
C ALA A 95 -27.56 11.04 -20.83
N SER A 96 -28.61 10.62 -20.11
CA SER A 96 -29.64 11.48 -19.54
C SER A 96 -29.10 12.43 -18.47
N VAL A 97 -28.13 12.00 -17.65
CA VAL A 97 -27.53 12.81 -16.57
C VAL A 97 -26.84 14.04 -17.11
N PHE A 98 -26.17 13.91 -18.27
CA PHE A 98 -25.51 15.04 -18.94
C PHE A 98 -26.49 16.15 -19.36
N ASN A 99 -27.79 15.85 -19.38
CA ASN A 99 -28.87 16.79 -19.66
C ASN A 99 -29.74 17.10 -18.42
N GLY A 100 -29.30 16.68 -17.23
CA GLY A 100 -30.01 16.88 -15.97
C GLY A 100 -31.25 16.00 -15.79
N ASP A 101 -31.40 14.91 -16.54
CA ASP A 101 -32.58 14.03 -16.52
C ASP A 101 -32.32 12.72 -15.76
N PHE A 102 -33.09 12.48 -14.70
CA PHE A 102 -32.94 11.35 -13.77
C PHE A 102 -34.07 10.31 -13.91
N ASN A 103 -34.77 10.30 -15.05
CA ASN A 103 -35.80 9.29 -15.34
C ASN A 103 -35.26 8.00 -15.99
N ASP A 104 -33.95 7.92 -16.27
CA ASP A 104 -33.34 6.72 -16.82
C ASP A 104 -33.41 5.56 -15.81
N PRO A 105 -33.89 4.36 -16.20
CA PRO A 105 -34.07 3.23 -15.29
C PRO A 105 -32.80 2.83 -14.51
N SER A 106 -31.60 3.04 -15.07
CA SER A 106 -30.33 2.71 -14.40
C SER A 106 -30.02 3.60 -13.19
N ILE A 107 -30.66 4.78 -13.09
CA ILE A 107 -30.40 5.77 -12.03
C ILE A 107 -31.68 6.34 -11.41
N ALA A 108 -32.83 5.73 -11.70
CA ALA A 108 -34.13 6.29 -11.37
C ALA A 108 -34.32 6.43 -9.85
N ALA A 109 -34.24 7.66 -9.37
CA ALA A 109 -34.60 8.05 -8.01
C ALA A 109 -35.23 9.44 -8.05
N THR A 110 -36.24 9.68 -7.20
CA THR A 110 -36.81 11.02 -7.06
C THR A 110 -35.75 11.96 -6.51
N ILE A 111 -35.39 12.99 -7.26
CA ILE A 111 -34.42 14.00 -6.86
C ILE A 111 -35.12 15.25 -6.30
N TYR A 112 -34.61 15.74 -5.18
CA TYR A 112 -35.17 16.87 -4.46
C TYR A 112 -34.24 18.09 -4.54
N ASN A 113 -34.85 19.27 -4.51
CA ASN A 113 -34.14 20.54 -4.58
C ASN A 113 -33.63 20.95 -3.18
N PRO A 114 -32.31 21.02 -2.96
CA PRO A 114 -31.75 21.36 -1.65
C PRO A 114 -32.06 22.80 -1.21
N PHE A 115 -32.40 23.68 -2.15
CA PHE A 115 -32.65 25.10 -1.91
C PHE A 115 -34.13 25.43 -1.66
N LYS A 116 -35.03 24.43 -1.77
CA LYS A 116 -36.48 24.65 -1.65
C LYS A 116 -37.11 23.64 -0.71
N TYR A 117 -37.58 24.11 0.44
CA TYR A 117 -38.22 23.32 1.47
C TYR A 117 -39.66 23.78 1.76
N ASP A 118 -40.50 22.84 2.19
CA ASP A 118 -41.78 23.14 2.82
C ASP A 118 -41.52 23.62 4.26
N PRO A 119 -41.91 24.86 4.62
CA PRO A 119 -41.67 25.41 5.95
C PRO A 119 -42.42 24.68 7.08
N VAL A 120 -43.47 23.91 6.77
CA VAL A 120 -44.28 23.19 7.75
C VAL A 120 -43.67 21.83 8.08
N THR A 121 -43.27 21.08 7.06
CA THR A 121 -42.77 19.71 7.21
C THR A 121 -41.24 19.61 7.24
N GLY A 122 -40.54 20.65 6.77
CA GLY A 122 -39.09 20.64 6.58
C GLY A 122 -38.62 19.73 5.44
N LEU A 123 -39.55 19.20 4.63
CA LEU A 123 -39.26 18.38 3.45
C LEU A 123 -38.75 19.26 2.31
N ARG A 124 -37.71 18.81 1.61
CA ARG A 124 -37.34 19.40 0.33
C ARG A 124 -38.41 19.10 -0.71
N GLN A 125 -38.59 20.00 -1.67
CA GLN A 125 -39.52 19.81 -2.78
C GLN A 125 -38.84 19.05 -3.93
N PRO A 126 -39.51 18.07 -4.57
CA PRO A 126 -38.94 17.35 -5.71
C PRO A 126 -38.71 18.30 -6.90
N PHE A 127 -37.70 18.03 -7.71
CA PHE A 127 -37.53 18.72 -8.98
C PHE A 127 -38.68 18.37 -9.94
N PRO A 128 -39.31 19.36 -10.60
CA PRO A 128 -40.36 19.10 -11.58
C PRO A 128 -39.92 18.13 -12.67
N GLY A 129 -40.69 17.06 -12.89
CA GLY A 129 -40.40 16.05 -13.90
C GLY A 129 -39.13 15.22 -13.65
N ASN A 130 -38.58 15.25 -12.43
CA ASN A 130 -37.30 14.62 -12.08
C ASN A 130 -36.11 15.13 -12.92
N LYS A 131 -36.13 16.44 -13.27
CA LYS A 131 -35.08 17.08 -14.07
C LYS A 131 -34.52 18.34 -13.40
N ILE A 132 -33.19 18.47 -13.43
CA ILE A 132 -32.48 19.68 -13.04
C ILE A 132 -32.33 20.59 -14.27
N PRO A 133 -32.83 21.84 -14.25
CA PRO A 133 -32.69 22.74 -15.39
C PRO A 133 -31.23 23.08 -15.73
N LEU A 134 -30.85 22.96 -17.02
CA LEU A 134 -29.51 23.27 -17.53
C LEU A 134 -29.18 24.78 -17.59
N GLY A 135 -30.20 25.64 -17.57
CA GLY A 135 -30.06 27.08 -17.77
C GLY A 135 -30.48 27.92 -16.56
N PRO A 136 -30.47 29.26 -16.70
CA PRO A 136 -30.92 30.17 -15.67
C PRO A 136 -32.34 29.86 -15.20
N THR A 137 -32.54 29.82 -13.88
CA THR A 137 -33.84 29.48 -13.29
C THR A 137 -33.97 30.08 -11.89
N THR A 138 -35.20 30.40 -11.50
CA THR A 138 -35.53 30.81 -10.13
C THR A 138 -35.72 29.64 -9.18
N LEU A 139 -35.73 28.39 -9.68
CA LEU A 139 -35.98 27.19 -8.88
C LEU A 139 -34.92 26.97 -7.78
N CYS A 140 -33.67 27.37 -8.02
CA CYS A 140 -32.56 27.18 -7.07
C CYS A 140 -32.03 28.50 -6.51
N ALA A 141 -32.89 29.52 -6.41
CA ALA A 141 -32.54 30.79 -5.79
C ALA A 141 -31.93 30.57 -4.38
N PRO A 142 -30.88 31.33 -4.00
CA PRO A 142 -30.35 32.50 -4.68
C PRO A 142 -29.36 32.19 -5.83
N ARG A 143 -29.08 30.92 -6.16
CA ARG A 143 -28.21 30.59 -7.30
C ARG A 143 -28.94 30.90 -8.62
N PRO A 144 -28.27 31.52 -9.62
CA PRO A 144 -28.87 31.82 -10.91
C PRO A 144 -29.15 30.56 -11.74
N THR A 145 -28.42 29.47 -11.49
CA THR A 145 -28.60 28.14 -12.08
C THR A 145 -28.65 27.09 -10.97
N CYS A 146 -29.36 25.99 -11.20
CA CYS A 146 -29.33 24.84 -10.30
C CYS A 146 -28.04 24.03 -10.45
N ILE A 147 -27.54 23.93 -11.68
CA ILE A 147 -26.33 23.19 -12.02
C ILE A 147 -25.10 24.04 -11.75
N ASP A 148 -24.09 23.39 -11.17
CA ASP A 148 -22.78 23.96 -10.97
C ASP A 148 -21.97 23.95 -12.28
N PRO A 149 -21.42 25.10 -12.72
CA PRO A 149 -20.69 25.20 -13.97
C PRO A 149 -19.39 24.39 -13.98
N VAL A 150 -18.74 24.17 -12.83
CA VAL A 150 -17.51 23.36 -12.73
C VAL A 150 -17.85 21.89 -12.90
N SER A 151 -18.86 21.39 -12.17
CA SER A 151 -19.33 20.00 -12.31
C SER A 151 -19.79 19.69 -13.73
N MET A 152 -20.53 20.62 -14.36
CA MET A 152 -20.99 20.43 -15.74
C MET A 152 -19.82 20.46 -16.74
N ALA A 153 -18.86 21.36 -16.56
CA ALA A 153 -17.66 21.40 -17.41
C ALA A 153 -16.82 20.12 -17.28
N PHE A 154 -16.71 19.57 -16.07
CA PHE A 154 -16.05 18.31 -15.81
C PHE A 154 -16.77 17.14 -16.50
N LEU A 155 -18.06 16.96 -16.23
CA LEU A 155 -18.87 15.89 -16.83
C LEU A 155 -18.82 15.95 -18.36
N GLN A 156 -19.05 17.11 -18.97
CA GLN A 156 -19.15 17.22 -20.44
C GLN A 156 -17.82 17.02 -21.17
N LYS A 157 -16.69 17.44 -20.58
CA LYS A 157 -15.39 17.41 -21.26
C LYS A 157 -14.56 16.18 -20.90
N TRP A 158 -14.70 15.68 -19.67
CA TRP A 158 -13.77 14.70 -19.12
C TRP A 158 -14.44 13.35 -18.83
N VAL A 159 -15.73 13.29 -18.53
CA VAL A 159 -16.40 12.00 -18.30
C VAL A 159 -16.87 11.42 -19.64
N ALA A 160 -16.51 10.16 -19.90
CA ALA A 160 -16.91 9.48 -21.12
C ALA A 160 -18.42 9.24 -21.14
N ARG A 161 -19.03 9.41 -22.32
CA ARG A 161 -20.42 8.97 -22.52
C ARG A 161 -20.45 7.44 -22.70
N PRO A 162 -21.51 6.77 -22.23
CA PRO A 162 -21.65 5.33 -22.43
C PRO A 162 -21.66 5.00 -23.92
N ASN A 163 -20.92 3.95 -24.29
CA ASN A 163 -20.85 3.45 -25.67
C ASN A 163 -21.44 2.03 -25.80
N ALA A 164 -21.81 1.41 -24.67
CA ALA A 164 -22.51 0.14 -24.61
C ALA A 164 -23.39 0.07 -23.35
N ILE A 165 -24.23 -0.95 -23.27
CA ILE A 165 -24.98 -1.34 -22.08
C ILE A 165 -24.61 -2.79 -21.78
N ILE A 166 -24.17 -3.06 -20.56
CA ILE A 166 -23.82 -4.41 -20.08
C ILE A 166 -24.63 -4.66 -18.81
N ASP A 167 -25.37 -5.77 -18.78
CA ASP A 167 -26.25 -6.15 -17.65
C ASP A 167 -27.26 -5.08 -17.22
N GLY A 168 -27.67 -4.23 -18.16
CA GLY A 168 -28.61 -3.12 -17.92
C GLY A 168 -27.96 -1.82 -17.49
N GLU A 169 -26.64 -1.81 -17.24
CA GLU A 169 -25.90 -0.62 -16.83
C GLU A 169 -25.21 0.07 -18.03
N PRO A 170 -25.26 1.42 -18.10
CA PRO A 170 -24.50 2.20 -19.06
C PRO A 170 -22.99 2.09 -18.77
N VAL A 171 -22.23 1.68 -19.78
CA VAL A 171 -20.78 1.49 -19.64
C VAL A 171 -20.02 2.17 -20.77
N VAL A 172 -18.78 2.55 -20.47
CA VAL A 172 -17.75 2.83 -21.48
C VAL A 172 -16.87 1.61 -21.65
N THR A 173 -16.79 1.09 -22.86
CA THR A 173 -15.92 -0.03 -23.24
C THR A 173 -14.69 0.50 -23.96
N GLY A 174 -13.54 -0.10 -23.66
CA GLY A 174 -12.27 0.34 -24.22
C GLY A 174 -11.17 -0.70 -24.09
N ASN A 175 -9.99 -0.31 -24.56
CA ASN A 175 -8.78 -1.12 -24.43
C ASN A 175 -7.84 -0.42 -23.45
N ILE A 176 -7.70 -0.99 -22.27
CA ILE A 176 -6.69 -0.59 -21.27
C ILE A 176 -5.34 -1.03 -21.83
N ARG A 177 -4.36 -0.12 -21.84
CA ARG A 177 -3.03 -0.40 -22.41
C ARG A 177 -1.95 -0.22 -21.35
N ASN A 178 -1.13 -1.24 -21.19
CA ASN A 178 0.02 -1.23 -20.31
C ASN A 178 1.31 -1.34 -21.11
N VAL A 179 2.27 -0.48 -20.78
CA VAL A 179 3.54 -0.37 -21.46
C VAL A 179 4.64 -0.48 -20.42
N LEU A 180 5.51 -1.48 -20.54
CA LEU A 180 6.70 -1.64 -19.70
C LEU A 180 7.95 -1.60 -20.58
N ASN A 181 8.94 -0.80 -20.17
CA ASN A 181 10.27 -0.80 -20.78
C ASN A 181 11.32 -0.97 -19.68
N SER A 182 11.68 -2.21 -19.36
CA SER A 182 12.69 -2.51 -18.35
C SER A 182 14.06 -2.72 -18.97
N ASN A 183 15.09 -2.14 -18.37
CA ASN A 183 16.49 -2.31 -18.70
C ASN A 183 17.26 -2.59 -17.42
N GLN A 184 18.15 -3.57 -17.46
CA GLN A 184 19.06 -3.87 -16.38
C GLN A 184 20.47 -4.06 -16.92
N TYR A 185 21.43 -3.42 -16.27
CA TYR A 185 22.85 -3.50 -16.57
C TYR A 185 23.56 -4.03 -15.33
N ASN A 186 24.41 -5.04 -15.47
CA ASN A 186 25.32 -5.48 -14.41
C ASN A 186 26.75 -5.46 -14.92
N VAL A 187 27.65 -4.96 -14.08
CA VAL A 187 29.09 -5.12 -14.28
C VAL A 187 29.70 -5.60 -12.98
N ARG A 188 30.53 -6.64 -13.06
CA ARG A 188 31.27 -7.21 -11.95
C ARG A 188 32.74 -7.38 -12.34
N MET A 189 33.63 -7.05 -11.41
CA MET A 189 35.07 -7.32 -11.51
C MET A 189 35.49 -8.19 -10.34
N ASP A 190 36.13 -9.32 -10.64
CA ASP A 190 36.65 -10.28 -9.67
C ASP A 190 38.18 -10.22 -9.68
N PHE A 191 38.78 -9.94 -8.52
CA PHE A 191 40.22 -9.85 -8.31
C PHE A 191 40.69 -10.91 -7.32
N LEU A 192 41.42 -11.90 -7.84
CA LEU A 192 42.16 -12.90 -7.08
C LEU A 192 43.49 -12.29 -6.64
N LYS A 193 43.49 -11.65 -5.46
CA LYS A 193 44.68 -11.01 -4.89
C LYS A 193 45.76 -12.05 -4.53
N SER A 194 45.34 -13.20 -4.01
CA SER A 194 46.20 -14.37 -3.71
C SER A 194 45.37 -15.65 -3.68
N THR A 195 45.98 -16.80 -3.40
CA THR A 195 45.27 -18.07 -3.13
C THR A 195 44.38 -18.03 -1.89
N THR A 196 44.52 -17.00 -1.05
CA THR A 196 43.78 -16.83 0.20
C THR A 196 42.89 -15.60 0.22
N ALA A 197 42.94 -14.74 -0.81
CA ALA A 197 42.27 -13.44 -0.80
C ALA A 197 41.56 -13.20 -2.14
N THR A 198 40.24 -13.04 -2.09
CA THR A 198 39.41 -12.68 -3.25
C THR A 198 38.64 -11.40 -2.94
N ILE A 199 38.67 -10.46 -3.87
CA ILE A 199 37.93 -9.20 -3.80
C ILE A 199 37.07 -9.09 -5.04
N TYR A 200 35.82 -8.69 -4.91
CA TYR A 200 35.02 -8.33 -6.09
C TYR A 200 34.27 -7.01 -5.88
N GLY A 201 34.10 -6.27 -6.97
CA GLY A 201 33.25 -5.10 -7.05
C GLY A 201 32.12 -5.34 -8.04
N ARG A 202 30.91 -4.87 -7.74
CA ARG A 202 29.74 -4.99 -8.61
C ARG A 202 28.96 -3.68 -8.66
N TYR A 203 28.51 -3.32 -9.84
CA TYR A 203 27.51 -2.29 -10.08
C TYR A 203 26.33 -2.88 -10.85
N THR A 204 25.13 -2.61 -10.37
CA THR A 204 23.87 -2.91 -11.08
C THR A 204 23.09 -1.63 -11.21
N HIS A 205 22.59 -1.35 -12.42
CA HIS A 205 21.58 -0.33 -12.64
C HIS A 205 20.36 -0.98 -13.29
N SER A 206 19.17 -0.70 -12.76
CA SER A 206 17.93 -1.01 -13.45
C SER A 206 17.08 0.23 -13.61
N ASP A 207 16.37 0.29 -14.74
CA ASP A 207 15.39 1.31 -15.05
C ASP A 207 14.18 0.62 -15.70
N SER A 208 12.99 0.87 -15.19
CA SER A 208 11.80 0.11 -15.53
C SER A 208 10.54 0.96 -15.51
N PRO A 209 10.46 2.03 -16.33
CA PRO A 209 9.23 2.79 -16.47
C PRO A 209 8.08 1.93 -16.96
N GLN A 210 6.96 2.07 -16.24
CA GLN A 210 5.69 1.48 -16.58
C GLN A 210 4.65 2.58 -16.78
N THR A 211 3.92 2.54 -17.89
CA THR A 211 2.77 3.40 -18.15
C THR A 211 1.52 2.53 -18.22
N ASN A 212 0.54 2.85 -17.38
CA ASN A 212 -0.76 2.20 -17.37
C ASN A 212 -1.78 3.23 -17.84
N LEU A 213 -2.43 3.00 -18.98
CA LEU A 213 -3.49 3.86 -19.49
C LEU A 213 -4.84 3.32 -19.01
N GLY A 214 -5.70 4.19 -18.49
CA GLY A 214 -7.09 3.85 -18.19
C GLY A 214 -7.97 3.79 -19.44
N ILE A 215 -9.25 3.47 -19.24
CA ILE A 215 -10.25 3.53 -20.32
C ILE A 215 -10.56 4.99 -20.63
N GLN A 216 -10.63 5.81 -19.59
CA GLN A 216 -10.84 7.24 -19.70
C GLN A 216 -9.52 8.00 -19.61
N SER A 217 -9.56 9.30 -19.93
CA SER A 217 -8.36 10.08 -20.20
C SER A 217 -7.51 10.38 -18.96
N LEU A 218 -8.13 10.56 -17.78
CA LEU A 218 -7.46 11.03 -16.55
C LEU A 218 -6.96 9.89 -15.66
N GLU A 219 -7.53 8.69 -15.81
CA GLU A 219 -7.19 7.48 -15.04
C GLU A 219 -5.75 6.99 -15.24
N GLY A 220 -5.11 7.40 -16.33
CA GLY A 220 -3.77 6.92 -16.67
C GLY A 220 -2.68 7.35 -15.69
N GLN A 221 -1.70 6.47 -15.50
CA GLN A 221 -0.59 6.64 -14.58
C GLN A 221 0.75 6.28 -15.21
N GLU A 222 1.80 6.94 -14.74
CA GLU A 222 3.19 6.58 -15.01
C GLU A 222 3.88 6.20 -13.69
N ASN A 223 4.56 5.06 -13.70
CA ASN A 223 5.18 4.44 -12.55
C ASN A 223 6.66 4.18 -12.86
N PRO A 224 7.51 5.22 -12.94
CA PRO A 224 8.92 5.03 -13.19
C PRO A 224 9.59 4.39 -11.97
N TYR A 225 10.37 3.35 -12.23
CA TYR A 225 11.20 2.68 -11.23
C TYR A 225 12.64 2.68 -11.70
N SER A 226 13.57 3.14 -10.87
CA SER A 226 15.00 2.99 -11.11
C SER A 226 15.68 2.44 -9.86
N SER A 227 16.76 1.71 -10.05
CA SER A 227 17.57 1.24 -8.94
C SER A 227 19.04 1.26 -9.29
N GLN A 228 19.86 1.60 -8.32
CA GLN A 228 21.31 1.50 -8.41
C GLN A 228 21.79 0.68 -7.22
N ASN A 229 22.68 -0.29 -7.47
CA ASN A 229 23.31 -1.10 -6.44
C ASN A 229 24.81 -1.16 -6.70
N VAL A 230 25.59 -0.76 -5.71
CA VAL A 230 27.05 -0.91 -5.69
C VAL A 230 27.40 -1.84 -4.53
N ALA A 231 28.25 -2.83 -4.77
CA ALA A 231 28.77 -3.70 -3.72
C ALA A 231 30.26 -3.93 -3.91
N LEU A 232 31.01 -3.87 -2.81
CA LEU A 232 32.39 -4.31 -2.72
C LEU A 232 32.46 -5.41 -1.66
N HIS A 233 33.14 -6.49 -2.00
CA HIS A 233 33.20 -7.68 -1.17
C HIS A 233 34.63 -8.20 -1.10
N TRP A 234 35.06 -8.63 0.08
CA TRP A 234 36.39 -9.15 0.33
C TRP A 234 36.30 -10.39 1.22
N THR A 235 36.67 -11.52 0.64
CA THR A 235 36.83 -12.79 1.35
C THR A 235 38.32 -13.07 1.59
N GLN A 236 38.68 -13.36 2.84
CA GLN A 236 40.05 -13.69 3.25
C GLN A 236 40.06 -15.01 4.04
N VAL A 237 40.80 -15.99 3.53
CA VAL A 237 41.20 -17.19 4.27
C VAL A 237 42.40 -16.81 5.13
N LEU A 238 42.20 -16.66 6.43
CA LEU A 238 43.24 -16.34 7.40
C LEU A 238 44.01 -17.61 7.82
N LYS A 239 43.28 -18.73 7.93
CA LYS A 239 43.79 -20.09 8.16
C LYS A 239 42.88 -21.08 7.40
N PRO A 240 43.29 -22.33 7.14
CA PRO A 240 42.41 -23.33 6.53
C PRO A 240 41.08 -23.57 7.26
N THR A 241 41.04 -23.18 8.54
CA THR A 241 39.87 -23.26 9.40
C THR A 241 39.21 -21.93 9.72
N LEU A 242 39.78 -20.79 9.29
CA LEU A 242 39.33 -19.45 9.66
C LEU A 242 39.19 -18.58 8.41
N VAL A 243 37.95 -18.22 8.07
CA VAL A 243 37.60 -17.43 6.88
C VAL A 243 36.81 -16.20 7.32
N ASN A 244 37.25 -15.02 6.89
CA ASN A 244 36.56 -13.75 7.06
C ASN A 244 35.92 -13.32 5.74
N ASP A 245 34.72 -12.77 5.82
CA ASP A 245 33.95 -12.31 4.67
C ASP A 245 33.35 -10.93 4.97
N PHE A 246 33.88 -9.90 4.30
CA PHE A 246 33.51 -8.51 4.52
C PHE A 246 32.82 -7.93 3.29
N MET A 247 31.75 -7.16 3.51
CA MET A 247 30.97 -6.51 2.46
C MET A 247 30.61 -5.08 2.84
N VAL A 248 30.76 -4.16 1.88
CA VAL A 248 30.10 -2.85 1.91
C VAL A 248 29.23 -2.70 0.68
N SER A 249 28.06 -2.09 0.85
CA SER A 249 27.17 -1.83 -0.27
C SER A 249 26.37 -0.56 -0.10
N TYR A 250 25.96 -0.03 -1.25
CA TYR A 250 25.05 1.08 -1.38
C TYR A 250 23.95 0.68 -2.34
N THR A 251 22.70 0.89 -1.96
CA THR A 251 21.54 0.69 -2.85
C THR A 251 20.67 1.93 -2.82
N ARG A 252 20.26 2.38 -4.01
CA ARG A 252 19.32 3.48 -4.19
C ARG A 252 18.18 3.08 -5.13
N PRO A 253 17.12 2.41 -4.64
CA PRO A 253 15.87 2.35 -5.37
C PRO A 253 15.21 3.75 -5.36
N GLY A 254 14.68 4.14 -6.50
CA GLY A 254 13.80 5.28 -6.69
C GLY A 254 12.55 4.82 -7.41
N TRP A 255 11.40 5.31 -6.97
CA TRP A 255 10.12 5.02 -7.58
C TRP A 255 9.26 6.27 -7.55
N ALA A 256 8.42 6.41 -8.56
CA ALA A 256 7.38 7.41 -8.56
C ALA A 256 6.04 6.79 -8.95
N LEU A 257 4.96 7.44 -8.56
CA LEU A 257 3.62 7.21 -9.07
C LEU A 257 3.09 8.59 -9.46
N THR A 258 2.89 8.79 -10.75
CA THR A 258 2.54 10.09 -11.32
C THR A 258 1.38 9.98 -12.29
N ARG A 259 0.67 11.08 -12.49
CA ARG A 259 -0.35 11.21 -13.54
C ARG A 259 0.30 11.30 -14.91
N LEU A 260 -0.46 10.99 -15.96
CA LEU A 260 0.00 11.29 -17.31
C LEU A 260 0.08 12.79 -17.55
N THR A 261 1.16 13.23 -18.18
CA THR A 261 1.42 14.66 -18.47
C THR A 261 0.70 15.18 -19.71
N ASN A 262 0.02 14.32 -20.47
CA ASN A 262 -0.65 14.65 -21.73
C ASN A 262 -1.95 15.45 -21.56
N ASN A 263 -2.60 15.42 -20.39
CA ASN A 263 -3.91 16.06 -20.17
C ASN A 263 -3.83 17.53 -19.70
N GLY A 264 -2.64 18.05 -19.40
CA GLY A 264 -2.46 19.38 -18.80
C GLY A 264 -3.15 19.51 -17.43
N ASP A 265 -3.23 20.73 -16.88
CA ASP A 265 -3.99 21.01 -15.65
C ASP A 265 -5.48 21.09 -15.99
N VAL A 266 -6.21 20.03 -15.65
CA VAL A 266 -7.64 19.92 -15.91
C VAL A 266 -8.47 20.65 -14.86
N ALA A 267 -8.00 20.73 -13.61
CA ALA A 267 -8.68 21.45 -12.54
C ALA A 267 -8.84 22.94 -12.90
N GLN A 268 -7.80 23.56 -13.46
CA GLN A 268 -7.89 24.93 -13.97
C GLN A 268 -8.81 25.05 -15.20
N GLN A 269 -8.81 24.07 -16.10
CA GLN A 269 -9.64 24.07 -17.31
C GLN A 269 -11.16 24.01 -17.03
N ILE A 270 -11.55 23.40 -15.91
CA ILE A 270 -12.95 23.33 -15.46
C ILE A 270 -13.30 24.45 -14.46
N GLY A 271 -12.32 25.24 -14.01
CA GLY A 271 -12.53 26.41 -13.16
C GLY A 271 -12.43 26.18 -11.66
N VAL A 272 -11.87 25.04 -11.21
CA VAL A 272 -11.51 24.84 -9.81
C VAL A 272 -10.38 25.81 -9.45
N LYS A 273 -10.46 26.41 -8.27
CA LYS A 273 -9.50 27.42 -7.78
C LYS A 273 -8.67 26.86 -6.63
N ASN A 274 -7.52 27.48 -6.38
CA ASN A 274 -6.60 27.15 -5.27
C ASN A 274 -6.01 25.72 -5.34
N THR A 275 -5.75 25.22 -6.55
CA THR A 275 -5.12 23.92 -6.80
C THR A 275 -3.62 24.06 -7.12
N SER A 276 -2.91 22.94 -7.22
CA SER A 276 -1.45 22.88 -7.40
C SER A 276 -0.93 23.39 -8.76
N GLY A 277 -1.76 23.44 -9.79
CA GLY A 277 -1.32 23.75 -11.15
C GLY A 277 -0.69 22.55 -11.90
N PHE A 278 -0.65 21.36 -11.30
CA PHE A 278 -0.01 20.20 -11.89
C PHE A 278 -0.92 19.47 -12.91
N PRO A 279 -0.34 18.69 -13.84
CA PRO A 279 -1.13 17.89 -14.78
C PRO A 279 -2.08 16.92 -14.08
N GLY A 280 -3.27 16.72 -14.66
CA GLY A 280 -4.34 15.91 -14.06
C GLY A 280 -5.59 16.72 -13.75
N GLY A 281 -6.65 16.03 -13.32
CA GLY A 281 -7.91 16.63 -12.91
C GLY A 281 -8.15 16.60 -11.41
N ALA A 282 -9.16 17.35 -10.97
CA ALA A 282 -9.73 17.17 -9.65
C ALA A 282 -10.43 15.80 -9.57
N THR A 283 -10.44 15.21 -8.38
CA THR A 283 -11.20 13.98 -8.11
C THR A 283 -12.63 14.38 -7.77
N PHE A 284 -13.58 13.82 -8.51
CA PHE A 284 -15.01 13.90 -8.21
C PHE A 284 -15.42 12.53 -7.71
N GLU A 285 -15.32 12.31 -6.41
CA GLU A 285 -15.70 11.02 -5.82
C GLU A 285 -17.22 10.86 -5.97
N GLY A 286 -17.54 9.97 -6.92
CA GLY A 286 -18.82 9.73 -7.57
C GLY A 286 -19.47 8.44 -7.09
N PRO A 287 -20.78 8.21 -7.37
CA PRO A 287 -21.53 7.06 -6.85
C PRO A 287 -20.72 5.78 -7.04
N TYR A 288 -20.75 4.89 -6.04
CA TYR A 288 -19.98 3.64 -6.03
C TYR A 288 -20.16 2.78 -7.30
N ASP A 289 -21.21 3.05 -8.08
CA ASP A 289 -21.58 2.36 -9.31
C ASP A 289 -21.01 2.99 -10.61
N TYR A 290 -20.50 4.24 -10.59
CA TYR A 290 -19.99 4.93 -11.78
C TYR A 290 -18.59 5.52 -11.61
N ASN A 291 -17.70 5.27 -12.57
CA ASN A 291 -16.40 5.90 -12.66
C ASN A 291 -16.49 7.25 -13.40
N LEU A 292 -16.26 8.34 -12.68
CA LEU A 292 -16.26 9.71 -13.21
C LEU A 292 -14.88 10.14 -13.76
N ASN A 293 -14.13 9.22 -14.37
CA ASN A 293 -12.77 9.47 -14.88
C ASN A 293 -11.82 9.93 -13.77
N LEU A 294 -11.79 9.17 -12.67
CA LEU A 294 -11.02 9.53 -11.48
C LEU A 294 -9.51 9.56 -11.81
N PRO A 295 -8.84 10.72 -11.66
CA PRO A 295 -7.41 10.80 -11.87
C PRO A 295 -6.66 10.05 -10.76
N SER A 296 -5.38 9.76 -10.98
CA SER A 296 -4.51 9.33 -9.88
C SER A 296 -4.52 10.39 -8.77
N GLU A 297 -4.90 10.00 -7.56
CA GLU A 297 -4.93 10.91 -6.40
C GLU A 297 -3.53 11.37 -5.97
N TYR A 298 -2.50 10.61 -6.33
CA TYR A 298 -1.15 10.76 -5.80
C TYR A 298 -0.16 11.22 -6.87
N LEU A 299 0.63 12.22 -6.52
CA LEU A 299 1.92 12.49 -7.14
C LEU A 299 3.00 12.14 -6.13
N LEU A 300 3.53 10.92 -6.26
CA LEU A 300 4.53 10.38 -5.36
C LEU A 300 5.88 10.31 -6.06
N HIS A 301 6.92 10.85 -5.44
CA HIS A 301 8.31 10.63 -5.80
C HIS A 301 9.11 10.23 -4.56
N ALA A 302 9.69 9.03 -4.58
CA ALA A 302 10.43 8.50 -3.46
C ALA A 302 11.76 7.87 -3.88
N ALA A 303 12.72 7.92 -2.97
CA ALA A 303 13.99 7.22 -3.10
C ALA A 303 14.50 6.83 -1.72
N GLU A 304 15.02 5.61 -1.60
CA GLU A 304 15.69 5.15 -0.39
C GLU A 304 17.19 5.10 -0.65
N ASN A 305 18.03 5.71 0.19
CA ASN A 305 19.46 5.48 0.20
C ASN A 305 19.76 4.47 1.30
N ASN A 306 20.29 3.31 0.94
CA ASN A 306 20.63 2.26 1.88
C ASN A 306 22.13 1.98 1.84
N TYR A 307 22.83 2.36 2.92
CA TYR A 307 24.24 2.10 3.15
C TYR A 307 24.35 0.91 4.09
N GLN A 308 25.13 -0.10 3.71
CA GLN A 308 25.29 -1.32 4.50
C GLN A 308 26.76 -1.71 4.58
N ALA A 309 27.20 -2.08 5.78
CA ALA A 309 28.45 -2.77 6.02
C ALA A 309 28.16 -4.06 6.80
N LYS A 310 28.79 -5.16 6.41
CA LYS A 310 28.62 -6.46 7.02
C LYS A 310 29.96 -7.19 7.08
N ASP A 311 30.20 -7.90 8.17
CA ASP A 311 31.36 -8.78 8.34
C ASP A 311 30.90 -10.11 8.94
N ASP A 312 31.35 -11.22 8.35
CA ASP A 312 31.06 -12.57 8.78
C ASP A 312 32.37 -13.37 8.92
N LEU A 313 32.61 -13.91 10.11
CA LEU A 313 33.77 -14.74 10.43
C LEU A 313 33.31 -16.19 10.65
N SER A 314 33.82 -17.12 9.87
CA SER A 314 33.62 -18.57 10.07
C SER A 314 34.90 -19.22 10.62
N TYR A 315 34.76 -19.96 11.72
CA TYR A 315 35.87 -20.65 12.37
C TYR A 315 35.52 -22.10 12.70
N VAL A 316 36.26 -23.04 12.11
CA VAL A 316 36.12 -24.48 12.37
C VAL A 316 37.19 -24.93 13.35
N ARG A 317 36.81 -25.39 14.54
CA ARG A 317 37.75 -25.90 15.54
C ARG A 317 37.28 -27.23 16.07
N GLY A 318 37.96 -28.30 15.67
CA GLY A 318 37.63 -29.66 16.08
C GLY A 318 36.20 -30.04 15.64
N ARG A 319 35.32 -30.26 16.61
CA ARG A 319 33.90 -30.61 16.38
C ARG A 319 32.96 -29.40 16.32
N HIS A 320 33.48 -28.19 16.42
CA HIS A 320 32.71 -26.94 16.42
C HIS A 320 32.89 -26.20 15.09
N THR A 321 31.78 -25.68 14.58
CA THR A 321 31.75 -24.70 13.48
C THR A 321 31.12 -23.44 14.02
N LEU A 322 31.97 -22.49 14.38
CA LEU A 322 31.59 -21.20 14.93
C LEU A 322 31.38 -20.21 13.79
N LYS A 323 30.31 -19.41 13.86
CA LYS A 323 30.20 -18.20 13.05
C LYS A 323 29.89 -17.00 13.92
N PHE A 324 30.53 -15.89 13.60
CA PHE A 324 30.28 -14.59 14.18
C PHE A 324 29.99 -13.61 13.06
N GLY A 325 29.14 -12.63 13.30
CA GLY A 325 29.00 -11.57 12.33
C GLY A 325 28.35 -10.32 12.89
N MET A 326 28.59 -9.22 12.19
CA MET A 326 28.07 -7.90 12.52
C MET A 326 27.55 -7.22 11.27
N GLU A 327 26.55 -6.37 11.45
CA GLU A 327 25.93 -5.60 10.39
C GLU A 327 25.61 -4.21 10.92
N ALA A 328 25.98 -3.20 10.15
CA ALA A 328 25.52 -1.83 10.31
C ALA A 328 24.82 -1.39 9.03
N ARG A 329 23.64 -0.80 9.16
CA ARG A 329 22.87 -0.31 8.02
C ARG A 329 22.28 1.04 8.32
N GLN A 330 22.43 1.99 7.41
CA GLN A 330 21.74 3.28 7.46
C GLN A 330 20.82 3.39 6.26
N LYS A 331 19.53 3.59 6.53
CA LYS A 331 18.52 3.87 5.53
C LYS A 331 18.14 5.33 5.61
N ARG A 332 18.04 6.01 4.47
CA ARG A 332 17.50 7.36 4.37
C ARG A 332 16.40 7.37 3.32
N LEU A 333 15.19 7.62 3.75
CA LEU A 333 14.00 7.62 2.91
C LEU A 333 13.63 9.07 2.59
N TYR A 334 13.77 9.40 1.30
CA TYR A 334 13.17 10.59 0.71
C TYR A 334 11.82 10.19 0.12
N TYR A 335 10.78 10.95 0.45
CA TYR A 335 9.42 10.69 0.02
C TYR A 335 8.69 12.03 -0.10
N ASN A 336 8.38 12.43 -1.32
CA ASN A 336 7.60 13.62 -1.62
C ASN A 336 6.27 13.17 -2.23
N THR A 337 5.16 13.53 -1.60
CA THR A 337 3.83 13.18 -2.06
C THR A 337 2.98 14.43 -2.16
N SER A 338 2.13 14.49 -3.17
CA SER A 338 1.03 15.44 -3.25
C SER A 338 -0.23 14.60 -3.40
N ASP A 339 -1.16 14.77 -2.47
CA ASP A 339 -2.38 13.96 -2.41
C ASP A 339 -3.55 14.92 -2.66
N TYR A 340 -4.43 14.63 -3.62
CA TYR A 340 -5.59 15.49 -3.92
C TYR A 340 -5.23 16.96 -4.17
N ASP A 341 -4.04 17.21 -4.74
CA ASP A 341 -3.47 18.53 -4.96
C ASP A 341 -4.19 19.34 -6.05
N THR A 342 -4.98 18.65 -6.86
CA THR A 342 -5.92 19.19 -7.84
C THR A 342 -7.34 19.36 -7.29
N GLY A 343 -7.54 19.07 -6.00
CA GLY A 343 -8.84 19.09 -5.33
C GLY A 343 -9.53 17.73 -5.35
N ASP A 344 -10.21 17.43 -4.26
CA ASP A 344 -11.03 16.24 -4.07
C ASP A 344 -12.40 16.62 -3.55
N PHE A 345 -13.42 16.07 -4.18
CA PHE A 345 -14.81 16.45 -3.98
C PHE A 345 -15.65 15.19 -3.80
N GLU A 346 -16.01 14.89 -2.56
CA GLU A 346 -16.87 13.78 -2.23
C GLU A 346 -18.33 14.20 -2.32
N PHE A 347 -19.10 13.44 -3.09
CA PHE A 347 -20.53 13.60 -3.19
C PHE A 347 -21.23 12.44 -2.46
N ASP A 348 -22.50 12.62 -2.17
CA ASP A 348 -23.40 11.54 -1.76
C ASP A 348 -24.77 11.91 -2.30
N ASN A 349 -25.85 11.24 -1.90
CA ASN A 349 -27.22 11.65 -2.22
C ASN A 349 -27.84 12.56 -1.14
N VAL A 350 -27.04 13.10 -0.23
CA VAL A 350 -27.50 13.85 0.96
C VAL A 350 -28.25 15.13 0.62
N PHE A 351 -27.90 15.83 -0.45
CA PHE A 351 -28.50 17.11 -0.82
C PHE A 351 -29.70 16.97 -1.76
N SER A 352 -29.76 15.89 -2.55
CA SER A 352 -30.90 15.55 -3.39
C SER A 352 -31.93 14.64 -2.72
N GLN A 353 -31.72 14.17 -1.49
CA GLN A 353 -32.73 13.47 -0.69
C GLN A 353 -33.87 14.40 -0.24
N ALA A 354 -35.06 13.84 -0.03
CA ALA A 354 -36.23 14.54 0.50
C ALA A 354 -35.99 15.17 1.87
N CYS A 355 -35.24 14.47 2.73
CA CYS A 355 -34.93 14.90 4.08
C CYS A 355 -33.52 15.47 4.18
N PRO A 356 -33.37 16.70 4.69
CA PRO A 356 -32.06 17.20 5.11
C PRO A 356 -31.45 16.30 6.20
N GLN A 357 -30.15 16.04 6.10
CA GLN A 357 -29.39 15.29 7.10
C GLN A 357 -29.55 15.93 8.49
N GLY A 358 -29.77 15.11 9.51
CA GLY A 358 -30.00 15.56 10.88
C GLY A 358 -31.45 15.93 11.23
N ASN A 359 -32.37 15.96 10.26
CA ASN A 359 -33.80 16.17 10.55
C ASN A 359 -34.52 14.83 10.80
N GLY A 360 -34.41 14.32 12.02
CA GLY A 360 -35.01 13.03 12.43
C GLY A 360 -36.54 12.99 12.35
N THR A 361 -37.21 14.15 12.45
CA THR A 361 -38.65 14.31 12.23
C THR A 361 -39.06 14.08 10.78
N CYS A 362 -38.21 14.48 9.84
CA CYS A 362 -38.43 14.24 8.42
C CYS A 362 -38.21 12.77 8.07
N ALA A 363 -37.12 12.17 8.55
CA ALA A 363 -36.73 10.80 8.21
C ALA A 363 -37.77 9.75 8.65
N SER A 364 -38.56 10.03 9.70
CA SER A 364 -39.64 9.14 10.15
C SER A 364 -40.93 9.26 9.34
N LEU A 365 -41.08 10.31 8.54
CA LEU A 365 -42.27 10.57 7.71
C LEU A 365 -42.22 9.87 6.35
N ILE A 366 -41.05 9.42 5.89
CA ILE A 366 -40.85 8.86 4.55
C ILE A 366 -40.08 7.54 4.61
N GLY A 367 -40.64 6.48 3.99
CA GLY A 367 -40.00 5.16 3.94
C GLY A 367 -38.85 5.04 2.93
N ASN A 368 -38.86 5.84 1.85
CA ASN A 368 -37.76 5.96 0.90
C ASN A 368 -37.48 7.46 0.68
N PRO A 369 -36.34 7.99 1.16
CA PRO A 369 -36.03 9.42 1.06
C PRO A 369 -35.64 9.86 -0.36
N GLY A 370 -35.52 8.94 -1.32
CA GLY A 370 -35.06 9.25 -2.68
C GLY A 370 -33.61 9.75 -2.69
N GLY A 371 -33.32 10.69 -3.59
CA GLY A 371 -31.99 11.25 -3.79
C GLY A 371 -31.12 10.44 -4.75
N ASN A 372 -30.26 11.15 -5.47
CA ASN A 372 -29.34 10.57 -6.43
C ASN A 372 -28.01 11.33 -6.36
N MET A 373 -26.91 10.62 -6.16
CA MET A 373 -25.60 11.26 -6.02
C MET A 373 -25.14 11.98 -7.28
N MET A 374 -25.52 11.53 -8.49
CA MET A 374 -25.24 12.28 -9.71
C MET A 374 -26.02 13.61 -9.78
N ALA A 375 -27.14 13.75 -9.06
CA ALA A 375 -27.81 15.03 -8.91
C ALA A 375 -26.99 15.98 -8.03
N ASP A 376 -26.41 15.48 -6.94
CA ASP A 376 -25.52 16.25 -6.06
C ASP A 376 -24.23 16.65 -6.80
N VAL A 377 -23.66 15.75 -7.62
CA VAL A 377 -22.55 16.06 -8.52
C VAL A 377 -22.91 17.22 -9.44
N LEU A 378 -24.05 17.14 -10.17
CA LEU A 378 -24.48 18.21 -11.08
C LEU A 378 -24.72 19.54 -10.37
N MET A 379 -25.24 19.52 -9.14
CA MET A 379 -25.49 20.73 -8.34
C MET A 379 -24.22 21.26 -7.65
N GLY A 380 -23.12 20.50 -7.67
CA GLY A 380 -21.88 20.85 -6.98
C GLY A 380 -22.04 20.86 -5.46
N THR A 381 -22.91 20.00 -4.92
CA THR A 381 -23.20 19.91 -3.48
C THR A 381 -22.42 18.76 -2.86
N THR A 382 -21.17 19.05 -2.47
CA THR A 382 -20.25 18.09 -1.88
C THR A 382 -20.50 17.88 -0.39
N ILE A 383 -20.30 16.67 0.11
CA ILE A 383 -20.27 16.38 1.55
C ILE A 383 -18.88 16.60 2.15
N GLU A 384 -17.83 16.44 1.34
CA GLU A 384 -16.45 16.77 1.68
C GLU A 384 -15.76 17.49 0.50
N SER A 385 -14.90 18.46 0.81
CA SER A 385 -14.01 19.07 -0.17
C SER A 385 -12.63 19.16 0.45
N LEU A 386 -11.65 18.57 -0.22
CA LEU A 386 -10.33 18.34 0.34
C LEU A 386 -9.23 18.79 -0.62
N LEU A 387 -8.18 19.36 -0.03
CA LEU A 387 -6.92 19.68 -0.70
C LEU A 387 -5.81 19.34 0.29
N ILE A 388 -4.95 18.38 -0.04
CA ILE A 388 -3.82 18.02 0.83
C ILE A 388 -2.52 18.49 0.20
N ILE A 389 -1.80 19.31 0.95
CA ILE A 389 -0.41 19.61 0.65
C ILE A 389 0.44 18.89 1.69
N SER A 390 1.06 17.80 1.28
CA SER A 390 1.90 16.99 2.16
C SER A 390 3.34 17.52 2.13
N PRO A 391 3.97 17.79 3.29
CA PRO A 391 5.36 18.19 3.33
C PRO A 391 6.27 17.02 2.95
N VAL A 392 7.43 17.33 2.38
CA VAL A 392 8.46 16.35 2.03
C VAL A 392 8.92 15.61 3.28
N TYR A 393 9.01 14.29 3.18
CA TYR A 393 9.63 13.42 4.17
C TYR A 393 11.07 13.10 3.75
N ASP A 394 12.03 13.35 4.64
CA ASP A 394 13.46 13.03 4.44
C ASP A 394 14.05 12.46 5.74
N GLY A 395 13.54 11.30 6.13
CA GLY A 395 13.92 10.63 7.37
C GLY A 395 15.08 9.66 7.20
N TYR A 396 15.77 9.34 8.29
CA TYR A 396 16.76 8.27 8.31
C TYR A 396 16.63 7.36 9.52
N GLN A 397 17.09 6.11 9.35
CA GLN A 397 17.08 5.07 10.35
C GLN A 397 18.40 4.32 10.32
N THR A 398 18.94 4.01 11.49
CA THR A 398 20.15 3.19 11.63
C THR A 398 19.81 1.86 12.28
N TYR A 399 20.39 0.79 11.77
CA TYR A 399 20.29 -0.57 12.28
C TYR A 399 21.67 -1.10 12.63
N TYR A 400 21.75 -1.76 13.78
CA TYR A 400 22.90 -2.57 14.16
C TYR A 400 22.44 -3.99 14.45
N GLY A 401 23.17 -4.97 13.93
CA GLY A 401 22.93 -6.38 14.18
C GLY A 401 24.25 -7.07 14.50
N GLY A 402 24.23 -7.99 15.45
CA GLY A 402 25.38 -8.83 15.79
C GLY A 402 24.93 -10.23 16.11
N TYR A 403 25.71 -11.25 15.74
CA TYR A 403 25.39 -12.63 16.08
C TYR A 403 26.63 -13.47 16.38
N ALA A 404 26.40 -14.51 17.18
CA ALA A 404 27.32 -15.61 17.39
C ALA A 404 26.53 -16.92 17.30
N GLN A 405 27.06 -17.91 16.60
CA GLN A 405 26.48 -19.24 16.53
C GLN A 405 27.54 -20.33 16.53
N ASP A 406 27.19 -21.48 17.09
CA ASP A 406 28.00 -22.69 17.11
C ASP A 406 27.19 -23.87 16.59
N SER A 407 27.72 -24.54 15.58
CA SER A 407 27.28 -25.88 15.18
C SER A 407 28.27 -26.91 15.72
N TRP A 408 27.85 -27.60 16.78
CA TRP A 408 28.65 -28.56 17.50
C TRP A 408 28.23 -29.98 17.18
N ARG A 409 29.13 -30.78 16.60
CA ARG A 409 28.97 -32.24 16.49
C ARG A 409 29.30 -32.90 17.83
N ALA A 410 28.35 -32.92 18.75
CA ALA A 410 28.53 -33.52 20.08
C ALA A 410 28.93 -35.01 19.99
N SER A 411 28.37 -35.75 19.04
CA SER A 411 28.76 -37.14 18.73
C SER A 411 28.68 -37.43 17.23
N SER A 412 29.01 -38.66 16.81
CA SER A 412 28.83 -39.10 15.41
C SER A 412 27.37 -39.12 14.95
N ARG A 413 26.42 -39.07 15.90
CA ARG A 413 24.97 -39.10 15.65
C ARG A 413 24.24 -37.83 16.07
N LEU A 414 24.86 -36.94 16.85
CA LEU A 414 24.20 -35.76 17.41
C LEU A 414 24.93 -34.47 17.00
N THR A 415 24.21 -33.56 16.37
CA THR A 415 24.65 -32.17 16.12
C THR A 415 23.72 -31.20 16.83
N LEU A 416 24.29 -30.28 17.59
CA LEU A 416 23.60 -29.21 18.28
C LEU A 416 23.94 -27.88 17.62
N ASN A 417 22.97 -26.99 17.50
CA ASN A 417 23.13 -25.65 16.95
C ASN A 417 22.65 -24.64 17.99
N PHE A 418 23.54 -23.76 18.41
CA PHE A 418 23.26 -22.67 19.33
C PHE A 418 23.52 -21.36 18.60
N GLY A 419 22.65 -20.38 18.78
CA GLY A 419 22.82 -19.07 18.20
C GLY A 419 22.21 -18.00 19.07
N LEU A 420 22.87 -16.87 19.15
CA LEU A 420 22.34 -15.65 19.75
C LEU A 420 22.54 -14.52 18.74
N ARG A 421 21.47 -13.77 18.48
CA ARG A 421 21.53 -12.53 17.71
C ARG A 421 21.08 -11.38 18.59
N TYR A 422 21.78 -10.27 18.50
CA TYR A 422 21.33 -8.97 18.99
C TYR A 422 20.95 -8.12 17.79
N GLU A 423 19.82 -7.44 17.89
CA GLU A 423 19.34 -6.50 16.87
C GLU A 423 19.05 -5.18 17.54
N TYR A 424 19.31 -4.06 16.87
CA TYR A 424 18.96 -2.76 17.38
C TYR A 424 18.53 -1.88 16.21
N TRP A 425 17.26 -1.50 16.22
CA TRP A 425 16.69 -0.54 15.29
C TRP A 425 16.58 0.80 15.99
N HIS A 426 17.40 1.76 15.58
CA HIS A 426 17.18 3.14 15.98
C HIS A 426 15.83 3.62 15.44
N PRO A 427 15.07 4.45 16.16
CA PRO A 427 13.86 5.09 15.61
C PRO A 427 14.16 5.92 14.36
N TRP A 428 13.14 6.14 13.55
CA TRP A 428 13.24 7.08 12.43
C TRP A 428 13.46 8.49 12.95
N LEU A 429 14.49 9.13 12.43
CA LEU A 429 14.77 10.53 12.67
C LEU A 429 14.31 11.33 11.46
N VAL A 430 13.43 12.31 11.69
CA VAL A 430 12.94 13.21 10.65
C VAL A 430 13.62 14.58 10.76
N PRO A 431 13.70 15.36 9.67
CA PRO A 431 14.19 16.72 9.72
C PRO A 431 13.34 17.52 10.71
N ARG A 432 13.98 18.43 11.44
CA ARG A 432 13.33 19.31 12.44
C ARG A 432 12.64 18.58 13.61
N ASN A 433 12.86 17.29 13.82
CA ASN A 433 12.39 16.55 15.00
C ASN A 433 10.86 16.64 15.22
N THR A 434 10.10 16.61 14.13
CA THR A 434 8.66 16.86 14.13
C THR A 434 7.82 15.57 14.16
N THR A 435 8.30 14.54 14.83
CA THR A 435 7.56 13.29 15.03
C THR A 435 6.54 13.49 16.15
N ALA A 436 5.26 13.26 15.86
CA ALA A 436 4.22 13.19 16.89
C ALA A 436 4.28 11.83 17.61
N GLN A 437 3.89 11.82 18.88
CA GLN A 437 3.88 10.62 19.72
C GLN A 437 2.48 10.37 20.27
N TRP A 438 2.12 9.10 20.47
CA TRP A 438 1.01 8.73 21.34
C TRP A 438 1.54 8.43 22.75
N ASP A 439 1.08 9.18 23.75
CA ASP A 439 1.33 8.87 25.15
C ASP A 439 0.26 7.90 25.63
N GLY A 440 0.59 6.61 25.56
CA GLY A 440 -0.31 5.53 26.01
C GLY A 440 -0.61 5.54 27.51
N LYS A 441 0.16 6.27 28.33
CA LYS A 441 -0.11 6.38 29.77
C LYS A 441 -1.24 7.37 30.05
N ASN A 442 -1.24 8.48 29.32
CA ASN A 442 -2.21 9.57 29.51
C ASN A 442 -3.33 9.56 28.45
N GLY A 443 -3.23 8.71 27.42
CA GLY A 443 -4.25 8.55 26.39
C GLY A 443 -4.35 9.75 25.44
N ASN A 444 -3.24 10.45 25.19
CA ASN A 444 -3.21 11.66 24.37
C ASN A 444 -2.08 11.66 23.34
N VAL A 445 -2.30 12.41 22.24
CA VAL A 445 -1.25 12.72 21.26
C VAL A 445 -0.37 13.84 21.82
N VAL A 446 0.93 13.62 21.84
CA VAL A 446 1.93 14.64 22.13
C VAL A 446 2.44 15.20 20.80
N TYR A 447 2.09 16.45 20.54
CA TYR A 447 2.47 17.14 19.32
C TYR A 447 3.91 17.64 19.38
N PRO A 448 4.63 17.62 18.24
CA PRO A 448 6.01 18.08 18.15
C PRO A 448 6.12 19.61 18.17
N LEU A 449 5.07 20.32 17.78
CA LEU A 449 5.00 21.78 17.87
C LEU A 449 4.62 22.18 19.29
N LYS A 450 5.21 23.27 19.80
CA LYS A 450 4.86 23.82 21.11
C LYS A 450 3.39 24.24 21.18
N ASN A 451 2.88 24.83 20.09
CA ASN A 451 1.47 25.05 19.87
C ASN A 451 1.03 24.21 18.65
N PRO A 452 0.16 23.20 18.84
CA PRO A 452 -0.26 22.33 17.76
C PRO A 452 -0.88 23.07 16.58
N LEU A 453 -1.56 24.21 16.80
CA LEU A 453 -2.27 24.97 15.77
C LEU A 453 -1.37 25.84 14.88
N ASP A 454 -0.09 25.98 15.18
CA ASP A 454 0.84 26.78 14.37
C ASP A 454 0.99 26.21 12.94
N TYR A 455 0.57 24.96 12.69
CA TYR A 455 0.50 24.38 11.33
C TYR A 455 -0.50 25.06 10.40
N LEU A 456 -1.49 25.78 10.94
CA LEU A 456 -2.48 26.54 10.16
C LEU A 456 -2.06 27.99 9.92
N ASP A 457 -0.97 28.45 10.55
CA ASP A 457 -0.53 29.84 10.47
C ASP A 457 0.52 30.01 9.35
N ASN A 458 0.14 30.69 8.27
CA ASN A 458 1.04 31.03 7.16
C ASN A 458 2.26 31.84 7.63
N SER A 459 2.13 32.70 8.65
CA SER A 459 3.26 33.47 9.20
C SER A 459 4.27 32.60 9.93
N LYS A 460 3.87 31.38 10.31
CA LYS A 460 4.73 30.34 10.90
C LYS A 460 5.18 29.31 9.88
N CYS A 461 5.08 29.63 8.58
CA CYS A 461 5.43 28.72 7.49
C CYS A 461 4.65 27.40 7.60
N LEU A 462 3.35 27.47 7.94
CA LEU A 462 2.50 26.29 8.15
C LEU A 462 3.12 25.30 9.15
N GLY A 463 3.68 25.84 10.23
CA GLY A 463 4.34 25.08 11.29
C GLY A 463 5.83 24.84 11.07
N GLU A 464 6.38 25.01 9.87
CA GLU A 464 7.81 24.79 9.56
C GLU A 464 8.75 25.83 10.17
N CYS A 465 8.23 26.97 10.64
CA CYS A 465 8.99 27.99 11.36
C CYS A 465 8.57 28.07 12.85
N ALA A 466 7.56 27.29 13.28
CA ALA A 466 7.02 27.29 14.64
C ALA A 466 7.92 26.61 15.69
N PRO A 467 8.00 27.08 16.93
CA PRO A 467 8.83 26.47 17.97
C PRO A 467 8.38 25.03 18.29
N LEU A 468 9.35 24.15 18.55
CA LEU A 468 9.09 22.76 18.92
C LEU A 468 8.78 22.59 20.41
N ASN A 469 8.06 21.53 20.74
CA ASN A 469 7.77 21.10 22.09
C ASN A 469 9.00 20.39 22.70
N PRO A 470 9.63 20.95 23.76
CA PRO A 470 10.82 20.35 24.36
C PRO A 470 10.55 19.02 25.07
N GLY A 471 9.29 18.70 25.36
CA GLY A 471 8.89 17.43 25.99
C GLY A 471 8.89 16.24 25.03
N VAL A 472 9.05 16.45 23.72
CA VAL A 472 9.05 15.39 22.71
C VAL A 472 10.49 15.03 22.34
N PRO A 473 10.93 13.77 22.56
CA PRO A 473 12.25 13.34 22.13
C PRO A 473 12.35 13.39 20.61
N ARG A 474 13.57 13.61 20.11
CA ARG A 474 13.85 13.72 18.67
C ARG A 474 13.43 12.47 17.88
N GLU A 475 13.51 11.31 18.53
CA GLU A 475 13.16 10.00 18.01
C GLU A 475 11.64 9.75 17.97
N GLY A 476 10.83 10.64 18.55
CA GLY A 476 9.39 10.48 18.73
C GLY A 476 9.02 9.45 19.81
N TYR A 477 9.86 8.46 20.09
CA TYR A 477 9.70 7.52 21.19
C TYR A 477 11.05 6.95 21.63
N ARG A 478 11.13 6.47 22.88
CA ARG A 478 12.34 5.82 23.39
C ARG A 478 12.29 4.32 23.12
N THR A 479 13.32 3.78 22.48
CA THR A 479 13.47 2.33 22.28
C THR A 479 14.11 1.66 23.49
N GLY A 480 13.72 0.42 23.76
CA GLY A 480 14.50 -0.47 24.62
C GLY A 480 15.78 -0.95 23.92
N ASN A 481 16.74 -1.45 24.71
CA ASN A 481 18.02 -1.93 24.19
C ASN A 481 18.18 -3.46 24.32
N LEU A 482 17.09 -4.21 24.54
CA LEU A 482 17.12 -5.63 24.97
C LEU A 482 16.60 -6.60 23.90
N ASP A 483 17.00 -6.40 22.66
CA ASP A 483 16.51 -7.17 21.52
C ASP A 483 17.40 -8.41 21.24
N PHE A 484 17.47 -9.33 22.22
CA PHE A 484 18.19 -10.60 22.10
C PHE A 484 17.32 -11.74 21.55
N ALA A 485 17.73 -12.32 20.44
CA ALA A 485 17.03 -13.34 19.67
C ALA A 485 17.80 -14.69 19.72
N PRO A 486 17.61 -15.50 20.79
CA PRO A 486 18.22 -16.82 20.89
C PRO A 486 17.61 -17.82 19.89
N ARG A 487 18.44 -18.76 19.42
CA ARG A 487 18.08 -19.81 18.46
C ARG A 487 18.75 -21.11 18.90
N LEU A 488 17.97 -22.18 18.93
CA LEU A 488 18.39 -23.51 19.33
C LEU A 488 17.93 -24.53 18.28
N GLY A 489 18.80 -25.47 17.94
CA GLY A 489 18.45 -26.58 17.05
C GLY A 489 19.23 -27.83 17.38
N LEU A 490 18.65 -28.98 17.06
CA LEU A 490 19.28 -30.28 17.20
C LEU A 490 18.98 -31.13 15.97
N ALA A 491 19.97 -31.94 15.59
CA ALA A 491 19.84 -32.97 14.58
C ALA A 491 20.41 -34.27 15.14
N TYR A 492 19.58 -35.30 15.21
CA TYR A 492 19.94 -36.62 15.74
C TYR A 492 19.71 -37.70 14.69
N GLN A 493 20.78 -38.43 14.35
CA GLN A 493 20.74 -39.56 13.45
C GLN A 493 20.28 -40.81 14.22
N ILE A 494 19.01 -41.18 14.04
CA ILE A 494 18.40 -42.36 14.68
C ILE A 494 18.93 -43.63 14.02
N THR A 495 18.93 -43.65 12.68
CA THR A 495 19.49 -44.74 11.85
C THR A 495 20.36 -44.15 10.74
N PRO A 496 21.18 -44.96 10.03
CA PRO A 496 21.95 -44.47 8.88
C PRO A 496 21.12 -43.72 7.82
N LYS A 497 19.81 -44.00 7.70
CA LYS A 497 18.91 -43.39 6.72
C LYS A 497 17.86 -42.45 7.33
N THR A 498 17.84 -42.26 8.65
CA THR A 498 16.81 -41.48 9.35
C THR A 498 17.45 -40.46 10.29
N VAL A 499 17.16 -39.18 10.05
CA VAL A 499 17.63 -38.06 10.88
C VAL A 499 16.42 -37.28 11.41
N PHE A 500 16.31 -37.19 12.73
CA PHE A 500 15.36 -36.31 13.40
C PHE A 500 15.96 -34.91 13.54
N ARG A 501 15.19 -33.87 13.25
CA ARG A 501 15.60 -32.47 13.42
C ARG A 501 14.52 -31.70 14.16
N ALA A 502 14.92 -30.94 15.15
CA ALA A 502 14.05 -30.00 15.86
C ALA A 502 14.78 -28.66 16.01
N ALA A 503 14.05 -27.55 15.93
CA ALA A 503 14.61 -26.22 16.15
C ALA A 503 13.54 -25.27 16.67
N GLY A 504 13.97 -24.30 17.48
CA GLY A 504 13.15 -23.22 18.00
C GLY A 504 13.99 -21.95 18.15
N GLY A 505 13.36 -20.79 18.10
CA GLY A 505 14.08 -19.54 18.28
C GLY A 505 13.13 -18.36 18.41
N TYR A 506 13.64 -17.30 19.00
CA TYR A 506 12.98 -16.01 19.10
C TYR A 506 13.51 -15.08 18.01
N ARG A 507 12.67 -14.17 17.52
CA ARG A 507 13.04 -13.15 16.53
C ARG A 507 12.25 -11.87 16.79
N PHE A 508 12.88 -10.74 16.53
CA PHE A 508 12.18 -9.46 16.51
C PHE A 508 11.79 -9.14 15.07
N LEU A 509 10.55 -8.71 14.89
CA LEU A 509 10.07 -8.16 13.63
C LEU A 509 9.73 -6.71 13.90
N LEU A 510 10.38 -5.80 13.18
CA LEU A 510 9.90 -4.43 13.12
C LEU A 510 8.59 -4.44 12.33
N SER A 511 7.48 -4.06 12.95
CA SER A 511 6.20 -4.01 12.25
C SER A 511 6.26 -2.91 11.18
N LEU A 512 5.94 -3.26 9.93
CA LEU A 512 5.77 -2.28 8.84
C LEU A 512 4.63 -1.30 9.15
N TRP A 513 3.68 -1.70 10.00
CA TRP A 513 2.60 -0.84 10.50
C TRP A 513 3.10 0.32 11.41
N ALA A 514 4.28 0.21 12.03
CA ALA A 514 4.85 1.33 12.77
C ALA A 514 5.18 2.52 11.85
N ILE A 515 5.44 2.28 10.56
CA ILE A 515 5.62 3.34 9.54
C ILE A 515 4.28 4.01 9.22
N CYS A 516 3.15 3.28 9.24
CA CYS A 516 1.82 3.89 9.08
C CYS A 516 1.46 4.82 10.26
N PHE A 517 1.92 4.53 11.48
CA PHE A 517 1.78 5.44 12.62
C PHE A 517 2.74 6.64 12.57
N LEU A 518 3.76 6.60 11.70
CA LEU A 518 4.60 7.75 11.38
C LEU A 518 3.99 8.64 10.28
N ARG A 519 2.78 8.36 9.79
CA ARG A 519 1.96 9.37 9.09
C ARG A 519 1.77 10.55 10.04
N ARG A 520 2.47 11.64 9.72
CA ARG A 520 2.40 12.95 10.39
C ARG A 520 0.95 13.44 10.38
N LEU A 521 0.52 13.97 11.53
CA LEU A 521 -0.83 14.40 11.89
C LEU A 521 -1.87 13.27 11.80
N PRO A 522 -2.33 12.68 12.94
CA PRO A 522 -3.65 12.10 12.93
C PRO A 522 -4.62 13.23 12.58
N ARG A 523 -5.24 13.12 11.41
CA ARG A 523 -6.50 13.81 11.16
C ARG A 523 -7.40 13.50 12.34
N VAL A 524 -7.93 14.55 12.95
CA VAL A 524 -9.21 14.45 13.63
C VAL A 524 -10.17 14.05 12.52
N PHE A 525 -10.45 12.76 12.39
CA PHE A 525 -11.75 12.36 11.88
C PHE A 525 -12.75 12.98 12.86
N PRO A 526 -13.65 13.90 12.45
CA PRO A 526 -14.97 13.82 13.02
C PRO A 526 -15.51 12.49 12.51
N SER A 527 -15.22 11.39 13.22
CA SER A 527 -16.16 10.28 13.16
C SER A 527 -17.49 10.92 13.50
N PRO A 528 -18.54 10.84 12.66
CA PRO A 528 -19.85 10.88 13.23
C PRO A 528 -19.85 9.70 14.19
N ILE A 529 -19.75 10.02 15.48
CA ILE A 529 -20.43 9.22 16.48
C ILE A 529 -21.87 9.23 15.97
N LEU A 530 -22.23 8.19 15.21
CA LEU A 530 -23.60 7.78 15.06
C LEU A 530 -24.03 7.46 16.49
N GLY A 531 -24.54 8.49 17.15
CA GLY A 531 -25.46 8.32 18.24
C GLY A 531 -26.59 7.50 17.66
N HIS A 532 -26.54 6.19 17.88
CA HIS A 532 -27.71 5.37 17.75
C HIS A 532 -28.76 6.00 18.67
N PRO A 533 -29.91 6.46 18.15
CA PRO A 533 -31.02 6.82 18.99
C PRO A 533 -31.41 5.54 19.74
N SER A 534 -31.60 5.69 21.04
CA SER A 534 -32.20 4.74 21.94
C SER A 534 -33.42 4.06 21.29
N GLY A 535 -33.22 2.82 20.83
CA GLY A 535 -34.24 1.92 20.32
C GLY A 535 -34.05 0.57 20.97
N SER A 536 -34.88 0.31 21.98
CA SER A 536 -34.89 -0.89 22.82
C SER A 536 -35.10 -2.16 21.98
N PHE A 537 -34.07 -2.99 21.81
CA PHE A 537 -34.28 -4.40 21.50
C PHE A 537 -34.58 -5.13 22.82
N HIS A 538 -35.87 -5.37 23.07
CA HIS A 538 -36.32 -6.35 24.04
C HIS A 538 -35.89 -7.75 23.57
N PRO A 539 -35.15 -8.55 24.37
CA PRO A 539 -35.14 -9.98 24.18
C PRO A 539 -36.50 -10.54 24.64
N THR A 540 -37.29 -11.04 23.70
CA THR A 540 -38.46 -11.87 24.00
C THR A 540 -37.98 -13.17 24.65
N CYS A 541 -38.11 -13.25 25.98
CA CYS A 541 -38.04 -14.51 26.72
C CYS A 541 -39.44 -15.18 26.72
N PRO A 542 -39.55 -16.49 26.46
CA PRO A 542 -40.83 -17.18 26.48
C PRO A 542 -41.41 -17.22 27.90
N ARG A 543 -42.68 -16.83 28.01
CA ARG A 543 -43.47 -16.87 29.25
C ARG A 543 -43.51 -18.30 29.83
N ARG A 544 -43.11 -18.46 31.10
CA ARG A 544 -43.75 -19.41 32.02
C ARG A 544 -44.10 -18.70 33.34
N ARG A 545 -45.37 -18.86 33.72
CA ARG A 545 -46.01 -18.34 34.95
C ARG A 545 -45.50 -19.08 36.19
N SER A 546 -45.25 -18.34 37.28
CA SER A 546 -45.45 -18.73 38.70
C SER A 546 -44.84 -17.60 39.57
N THR A 547 -45.64 -16.66 40.09
CA THR A 547 -46.22 -16.55 41.46
C THR A 547 -45.21 -16.35 42.60
N ASN A 548 -45.30 -15.16 43.21
CA ASN A 548 -44.89 -14.73 44.57
C ASN A 548 -43.43 -14.24 44.81
N GLY A 549 -43.31 -12.95 45.16
CA GLY A 549 -42.18 -12.35 45.90
C GLY A 549 -41.37 -11.29 45.13
N PRO A 550 -40.99 -10.14 45.74
CA PRO A 550 -40.18 -9.12 45.07
C PRO A 550 -38.69 -9.48 45.16
N PRO A 551 -37.90 -9.46 44.06
CA PRO A 551 -36.45 -9.51 44.18
C PRO A 551 -35.87 -8.10 44.17
N ALA A 552 -35.23 -7.74 45.29
CA ALA A 552 -34.31 -6.62 45.38
C ALA A 552 -33.05 -6.91 44.55
N CYS A 553 -32.73 -6.06 43.58
CA CYS A 553 -31.44 -6.08 42.90
C CYS A 553 -30.38 -5.36 43.76
N LYS A 554 -29.49 -6.14 44.40
CA LYS A 554 -28.21 -5.62 44.91
C LYS A 554 -27.26 -5.42 43.72
N GLY A 555 -26.84 -4.17 43.51
CA GLY A 555 -25.78 -3.84 42.55
C GLY A 555 -24.41 -4.30 43.05
N ALA A 556 -23.66 -5.00 42.20
CA ALA A 556 -22.24 -5.25 42.41
C ALA A 556 -21.44 -4.42 41.39
N LEU A 557 -20.84 -3.33 41.87
CA LEU A 557 -19.79 -2.57 41.18
C LEU A 557 -18.47 -3.31 41.42
N ALA A 558 -17.89 -3.90 40.37
CA ALA A 558 -16.52 -4.40 40.42
C ALA A 558 -15.57 -3.34 39.83
N HIS A 559 -14.82 -2.69 40.71
CA HIS A 559 -13.64 -1.88 40.36
C HIS A 559 -12.55 -2.78 39.76
N PHE A 560 -12.10 -2.48 38.54
CA PHE A 560 -10.86 -3.05 37.99
C PHE A 560 -9.70 -2.06 38.18
N GLY A 561 -8.77 -2.40 39.07
CA GLY A 561 -7.48 -1.73 39.27
C GLY A 561 -6.40 -2.20 38.29
N PRO A 562 -5.18 -1.61 38.34
CA PRO A 562 -4.16 -1.76 37.31
C PRO A 562 -3.47 -3.14 37.36
N TRP A 563 -3.38 -3.79 36.19
CA TRP A 563 -2.72 -5.08 36.01
C TRP A 563 -1.19 -4.94 35.96
N LYS A 564 -0.49 -5.68 36.84
CA LYS A 564 0.95 -5.98 36.73
C LYS A 564 1.18 -7.26 35.89
N PRO A 565 2.33 -7.42 35.22
CA PRO A 565 2.53 -8.46 34.24
C PRO A 565 3.19 -9.70 34.86
N THR A 566 2.50 -10.85 34.83
CA THR A 566 3.16 -12.16 34.90
C THR A 566 2.32 -13.23 34.19
N THR A 567 3.05 -14.07 33.45
CA THR A 567 2.69 -15.41 32.91
C THR A 567 1.56 -15.49 31.88
N TRP A 568 1.91 -15.71 30.60
CA TRP A 568 0.96 -16.17 29.58
C TRP A 568 1.53 -17.34 28.77
N ALA A 569 0.73 -18.40 28.72
CA ALA A 569 0.93 -19.63 27.97
C ALA A 569 0.78 -19.40 26.44
N PRO A 570 1.40 -20.25 25.60
CA PRO A 570 1.37 -20.06 24.15
C PRO A 570 0.02 -20.52 23.55
N ILE A 571 -0.62 -19.63 22.79
CA ILE A 571 -1.73 -19.94 21.88
C ILE A 571 -1.11 -20.37 20.53
N PRO A 572 -1.41 -21.57 19.99
CA PRO A 572 -0.90 -21.99 18.70
C PRO A 572 -1.64 -21.27 17.57
N SER A 573 -0.89 -20.72 16.60
CA SER A 573 -1.44 -20.19 15.35
C SER A 573 -1.74 -21.35 14.41
N MET A 574 -3.02 -21.47 14.03
CA MET A 574 -3.49 -22.40 12.99
C MET A 574 -3.10 -21.87 11.61
N SER A 575 -2.43 -22.71 10.85
CA SER A 575 -2.10 -22.54 9.43
C SER A 575 -3.37 -22.55 8.58
N ILE A 576 -3.57 -21.54 7.73
CA ILE A 576 -4.63 -21.54 6.71
C ILE A 576 -4.15 -22.43 5.54
N CYS A 577 -4.72 -23.63 5.44
CA CYS A 577 -4.63 -24.48 4.25
C CYS A 577 -5.51 -23.91 3.13
N SER A 578 -4.92 -23.76 1.96
CA SER A 578 -5.58 -23.51 0.68
C SER A 578 -6.61 -24.60 0.36
N TRP A 579 -7.86 -24.20 0.10
CA TRP A 579 -8.87 -25.07 -0.51
C TRP A 579 -9.35 -24.46 -1.82
N THR A 580 -8.85 -24.99 -2.92
CA THR A 580 -9.52 -25.01 -4.22
C THR A 580 -10.56 -26.12 -4.20
N SER A 581 -11.85 -25.82 -4.44
CA SER A 581 -12.83 -26.85 -4.75
C SER A 581 -13.85 -26.38 -5.81
N ILE A 582 -13.85 -27.13 -6.90
CA ILE A 582 -14.87 -27.21 -7.95
C ILE A 582 -16.10 -27.94 -7.36
N PRO A 583 -17.35 -27.58 -7.71
CA PRO A 583 -18.54 -28.14 -7.07
C PRO A 583 -18.86 -29.53 -7.63
N ARG A 584 -19.11 -30.50 -6.73
CA ARG A 584 -19.88 -31.71 -7.06
C ARG A 584 -21.08 -31.83 -6.13
N THR A 585 -22.23 -31.81 -6.77
CA THR A 585 -23.57 -32.16 -6.29
C THR A 585 -23.61 -33.57 -5.70
N CYS A 586 -24.33 -33.75 -4.57
CA CYS A 586 -24.98 -35.02 -4.21
C CYS A 586 -26.25 -34.76 -3.37
N PRO A 587 -27.30 -35.62 -3.46
CA PRO A 587 -28.68 -35.34 -3.03
C PRO A 587 -29.04 -35.94 -1.64
N PRO A 588 -30.26 -35.70 -1.11
CA PRO A 588 -30.59 -35.92 0.31
C PRO A 588 -31.32 -37.24 0.61
N ALA A 589 -31.12 -37.79 1.82
CA ALA A 589 -32.02 -38.68 2.57
C ALA A 589 -31.40 -38.92 3.96
N SER A 590 -31.92 -38.38 5.07
CA SER A 590 -33.13 -38.74 5.83
C SER A 590 -32.99 -39.93 6.79
N MET A 591 -33.29 -39.62 8.05
CA MET A 591 -34.02 -40.42 9.06
C MET A 591 -33.27 -41.23 10.15
N ARG A 592 -33.56 -40.75 11.37
CA ARG A 592 -34.06 -41.43 12.58
C ARG A 592 -33.05 -42.01 13.57
N GLY A 593 -33.31 -41.66 14.83
CA GLY A 593 -32.60 -42.02 16.05
C GLY A 593 -32.71 -40.87 17.03
#